data_AF-A0A932TJA6-F1
#
_entry.id   AF-A0A932TJA6-F1
#
_cell.length_a   1.000
_cell.length_b   1.000
_cell.length_c   1.000
_cell.angle_alpha   90.00
_cell.angle_beta   90.00
_cell.angle_gamma   90.00
#
_symmetry.space_group_name_H-M   'P 1'
#
loop_
_entity.id
_entity.type
_entity.pdbx_description
1 polymer ?
#
loop_
_entity_poly.entity_id
_entity_poly.type
_entity_poly.pdbx_seq_one_letter_code
_entity_poly.pdbx_strand_id
1 'polypeptide(L)' 'MLESVPPINFPKRLLMGPGPSEVDPRVYRAMIQPVVGHMDPLFLECLGQLQQMLRDTFRTRNTITFPIPG' A
#
# COMPACT_ATOMS: atom_id res chain seq x y z
N MET A 1 -14.66 -28.95 -18.02
CA MET A 1 -13.25 -28.54 -17.98
C MET A 1 -13.25 -27.03 -18.08
N LEU A 2 -12.90 -26.31 -17.01
CA LEU A 2 -12.83 -24.84 -17.07
C LEU A 2 -11.55 -24.50 -17.85
N GLU A 3 -11.69 -23.90 -19.03
CA GLU A 3 -10.55 -23.40 -19.78
C GLU A 3 -9.86 -22.28 -18.97
N SER A 4 -8.53 -22.36 -18.85
CA SER A 4 -7.75 -21.37 -18.11
C SER A 4 -7.66 -20.07 -18.90
N VAL A 5 -8.12 -18.97 -18.31
CA VAL A 5 -7.95 -17.61 -18.87
C VAL A 5 -6.45 -17.28 -18.92
N PRO A 6 -5.90 -16.81 -20.06
CA PRO A 6 -4.49 -16.47 -20.17
C PRO A 6 -4.14 -15.26 -19.28
N PRO A 7 -2.89 -15.16 -18.81
CA PRO A 7 -2.47 -14.06 -17.94
C PRO A 7 -2.55 -12.71 -18.69
N ILE A 8 -3.01 -11.67 -17.98
CA ILE A 8 -3.10 -10.32 -18.51
C ILE A 8 -1.72 -9.67 -18.43
N ASN A 9 -1.21 -9.16 -19.56
CA ASN A 9 0.05 -8.42 -19.63
C ASN A 9 -0.23 -6.94 -19.91
N PHE A 10 -0.11 -6.09 -18.89
CA PHE A 10 -0.26 -4.66 -19.06
C PHE A 10 1.08 -4.00 -19.40
N PRO A 11 1.15 -3.14 -20.42
CA PRO A 11 2.35 -2.38 -20.72
C PRO A 11 2.59 -1.30 -19.67
N LYS A 12 3.86 -0.95 -19.42
CA LYS A 12 4.22 0.22 -18.60
C LYS A 12 3.67 1.49 -19.25
N ARG A 13 3.06 2.37 -18.44
CA ARG A 13 2.47 3.64 -18.86
C ARG A 13 3.02 4.77 -18.02
N LEU A 14 3.50 5.82 -18.68
CA LEU A 14 3.82 7.08 -18.03
C LEU A 14 2.52 7.85 -17.76
N LEU A 15 2.17 7.99 -16.48
CA LEU A 15 0.94 8.64 -16.04
C LEU A 15 1.23 10.08 -15.63
N MET A 16 0.73 11.05 -16.41
CA MET A 16 0.87 12.50 -16.14
C MET A 16 -0.47 13.20 -15.84
N GLY A 17 -1.53 12.44 -15.63
CA GLY A 17 -2.83 12.96 -15.22
C GLY A 17 -2.88 13.35 -13.73
N PRO A 18 -3.99 13.93 -13.25
CA PRO A 18 -4.16 14.32 -11.84
C PRO A 18 -4.20 13.12 -10.88
N GLY A 19 -4.43 11.91 -11.39
CA GLY A 19 -4.46 10.68 -10.62
C GLY A 19 -5.23 9.58 -11.38
N PRO A 20 -4.97 8.29 -11.10
CA PRO A 20 -3.90 7.76 -10.23
C PRO A 20 -2.50 8.03 -10.80
N SER A 21 -1.50 8.11 -9.92
CA SER A 21 -0.08 8.29 -10.30
C SER A 21 0.59 6.94 -10.57
N GLU A 22 1.75 6.96 -11.23
CA GLU A 22 2.63 5.79 -11.26
C GLU A 22 3.04 5.39 -9.83
N VAL A 23 3.09 4.08 -9.56
CA VAL A 23 3.46 3.52 -8.26
C VAL A 23 4.96 3.20 -8.25
N ASP A 24 5.69 3.68 -7.23
CA ASP A 24 7.12 3.37 -7.05
C ASP A 24 7.33 1.85 -6.96
N PRO A 25 8.35 1.27 -7.64
CA PRO A 25 8.63 -0.17 -7.60
C PRO A 25 8.75 -0.78 -6.20
N ARG A 26 9.13 0.01 -5.18
CA ARG A 26 9.17 -0.45 -3.77
C ARG A 26 7.79 -0.80 -3.24
N VAL A 27 6.75 -0.08 -3.65
CA VAL A 27 5.37 -0.34 -3.21
C VAL A 27 4.85 -1.62 -3.85
N TYR A 28 5.11 -1.86 -5.14
CA TYR A 28 4.78 -3.15 -5.77
C TYR A 28 5.45 -4.33 -5.07
N ARG A 29 6.74 -4.21 -4.70
CA ARG A 29 7.44 -5.26 -3.94
C ARG A 29 6.85 -5.51 -2.56
N ALA A 30 6.33 -4.47 -1.90
CA ALA A 30 5.64 -4.60 -0.62
C ALA A 30 4.28 -5.30 -0.77
N MET A 31 3.52 -5.00 -1.83
CA MET A 31 2.18 -5.58 -2.07
C MET A 31 2.20 -7.09 -2.38
N ILE A 32 3.32 -7.64 -2.85
CA ILE A 32 3.45 -9.08 -3.12
C ILE A 32 3.96 -9.89 -1.92
N GLN A 33 4.20 -9.25 -0.77
CA GLN A 33 4.63 -9.97 0.43
C GLN A 33 3.51 -10.88 0.96
N PRO A 34 3.84 -11.97 1.68
CA PRO A 34 2.85 -12.82 2.32
C PRO A 34 1.92 -12.03 3.24
N VAL A 35 0.64 -12.39 3.22
CA VAL A 35 -0.37 -11.78 4.08
C VAL A 35 -0.13 -12.19 5.54
N VAL A 36 -0.23 -11.23 6.45
CA VAL A 36 -0.16 -11.43 7.91
C VAL A 36 -1.52 -11.17 8.55
N GLY A 37 -1.74 -11.72 9.74
CA GLY A 37 -2.97 -11.50 10.49
C GLY A 37 -3.10 -10.07 11.01
N HIS A 38 -4.32 -9.56 11.14
CA HIS A 38 -4.57 -8.19 11.61
C HIS A 38 -4.15 -7.93 13.08
N MET A 39 -3.96 -9.00 13.87
CA MET A 39 -3.43 -8.94 15.25
C MET A 39 -1.98 -9.48 15.34
N ASP A 40 -1.33 -9.71 14.20
CA ASP A 40 0.06 -10.15 14.16
C ASP A 40 0.99 -9.05 14.72
N PRO A 41 1.94 -9.37 15.61
CA PRO A 41 2.89 -8.38 16.14
C PRO A 41 3.62 -7.57 15.05
N LEU A 42 3.98 -8.19 13.92
CA LEU A 42 4.63 -7.50 12.81
C LEU A 42 3.70 -6.50 12.13
N PHE A 43 2.42 -6.84 12.01
CA PHE A 43 1.42 -5.92 11.49
C PHE A 43 1.25 -4.71 12.42
N LEU A 44 1.17 -4.94 13.74
CA LEU A 44 1.03 -3.87 14.73
C LEU A 44 2.26 -2.95 14.77
N GLU A 45 3.47 -3.50 14.63
CA GLU A 45 4.70 -2.72 14.51
C GLU A 45 4.68 -1.82 13.26
N CYS A 46 4.37 -2.41 12.10
CA CYS A 46 4.25 -1.69 10.84
C CYS A 46 3.18 -0.58 10.92
N LEU A 47 2.03 -0.87 11.52
CA LEU A 47 0.98 0.13 11.76
C LEU A 47 1.51 1.28 12.62
N GLY A 48 2.22 1.00 13.72
CA GLY A 48 2.81 2.04 14.57
C GLY A 48 3.79 2.96 13.83
N GLN A 49 4.65 2.39 12.98
CA GLN A 49 5.57 3.14 12.12
C GLN A 49 4.80 4.01 11.10
N LEU A 50 3.78 3.45 10.46
CA LEU A 50 2.94 4.16 9.50
C LEU A 50 2.21 5.35 10.15
N GLN A 51 1.67 5.18 11.36
CA GLN A 51 1.04 6.28 12.10
C GLN A 51 2.02 7.42 12.40
N GLN A 52 3.29 7.09 12.71
CA GLN A 52 4.33 8.11 12.91
C GLN A 52 4.62 8.88 11.62
N MET A 53 4.80 8.17 10.50
CA MET A 53 5.02 8.78 9.20
C MET A 53 3.85 9.68 8.77
N LEU A 54 2.60 9.26 9.07
CA LEU A 54 1.41 10.08 8.80
C LEU A 54 1.41 11.35 9.64
N ARG A 55 1.75 11.27 10.94
CA ARG A 55 1.87 12.45 11.81
C ARG A 55 2.90 13.45 11.27
N ASP A 56 4.04 12.94 10.79
CA ASP A 56 5.10 13.78 10.22
C ASP A 56 4.66 14.41 8.89
N THR A 57 3.99 13.64 8.03
CA THR A 57 3.48 14.09 6.73
C THR A 57 2.42 15.19 6.89
N PHE A 58 1.45 14.97 7.77
CA PHE A 58 0.36 15.92 8.04
C PHE A 58 0.71 16.99 9.07
N ARG A 59 1.93 16.95 9.64
CA ARG A 59 2.42 17.90 10.65
C ARG A 59 1.49 18.02 11.85
N THR A 60 1.04 16.88 12.37
CA THR A 60 0.12 16.81 13.53
C THR A 60 0.73 16.04 14.69
N ARG A 61 0.32 16.40 15.91
CA ARG A 61 0.68 15.70 17.15
C ARG A 61 -0.42 14.74 17.63
N ASN A 62 -1.53 14.64 16.90
CA ASN A 62 -2.63 13.75 17.30
C ASN A 62 -2.18 12.29 17.22
N THR A 63 -2.17 11.60 18.35
CA THR A 63 -1.80 10.18 18.43
C THR A 63 -2.84 9.29 17.75
N ILE A 64 -4.09 9.74 17.67
CA ILE A 64 -5.17 9.12 16.92
C ILE A 64 -5.05 9.53 15.45
N THR A 65 -3.97 9.10 14.79
CA THR A 65 -3.72 9.27 13.36
C THR A 65 -3.63 7.89 12.74
N PHE A 66 -4.58 7.51 11.89
CA PHE A 66 -4.69 6.18 11.31
C PHE A 66 -4.81 6.24 9.78
N PRO A 67 -4.26 5.24 9.07
CA PRO A 67 -4.57 5.06 7.65
C PRO A 67 -6.03 4.59 7.52
N ILE A 68 -6.80 5.26 6.66
CA ILE A 68 -8.15 4.84 6.28
C ILE A 68 -8.11 4.58 4.77
N PRO A 69 -8.58 3.41 4.28
CA PRO A 69 -8.72 3.19 2.85
C PRO A 69 -9.72 4.21 2.29
N GLY A 70 -9.30 4.91 1.23
CA GLY A 70 -10.16 5.83 0.47
C GLY A 70 -11.03 5.11 -0.54
#